data_AF-A0A2D4L705-F1
#
_entry.id   AF-A0A2D4L705-F1
#
_cell.length_a   1.000
_cell.length_b   1.000
_cell.length_c   1.000
_cell.angle_alpha   90.00
_cell.angle_beta   90.00
_cell.angle_gamma   90.00
#
_symmetry.space_group_name_H-M   'P 1'
#
loop_
_entity.id
_entity.type
_entity.pdbx_description
1 polymer ?
#
loop_
_entity_poly.entity_id
_entity_poly.type
_entity_poly.pdbx_seq_one_letter_code
_entity_poly.pdbx_strand_id
1 'polypeptide(L)'
;MRTRVVSGFVFLRLICPAILNPRMFNIISDSPSPTAARTLTLVAKSVQNLANLVEFGAKEPYMEGVNPFIKSNKHRMIMFLDELGNIPELPDTSEPSRTDLSRDLAALHEICVAHSDELRTLSNERGAMQHVLKKLLAITELLQQKQNQYSVSNNIR
;
A
#
# COMPACT_ATOMS: atom_id res chain seq x y z
N MET A 1 -6.69 -18.62 -10.71
CA MET A 1 -7.13 -17.56 -9.77
C MET A 1 -5.96 -16.87 -9.05
N ARG A 2 -4.90 -17.60 -8.65
CA ARG A 2 -3.73 -17.06 -7.93
C ARG A 2 -3.03 -15.87 -8.62
N THR A 3 -2.82 -15.92 -9.93
CA THR A 3 -2.04 -14.90 -10.66
C THR A 3 -2.71 -13.53 -10.75
N ARG A 4 -4.05 -13.45 -10.73
CA ARG A 4 -4.78 -12.17 -10.87
C ARG A 4 -4.67 -11.29 -9.62
N VAL A 5 -4.70 -11.89 -8.43
CA VAL A 5 -4.52 -11.14 -7.18
C VAL A 5 -3.10 -10.60 -7.08
N VAL A 6 -2.09 -11.43 -7.39
CA VAL A 6 -0.68 -11.02 -7.42
C VAL A 6 -0.46 -9.88 -8.42
N SER A 7 -1.01 -10.02 -9.64
CA SER A 7 -0.96 -8.97 -10.68
C SER A 7 -1.60 -7.65 -10.21
N GLY A 8 -2.75 -7.71 -9.53
CA GLY A 8 -3.45 -6.55 -9.01
C GLY A 8 -2.70 -5.79 -7.91
N PHE A 9 -1.81 -6.45 -7.16
CA PHE A 9 -0.90 -5.76 -6.24
C PHE A 9 0.34 -5.24 -6.98
N VAL A 10 1.06 -6.14 -7.65
CA VAL A 10 2.40 -5.85 -8.16
C VAL A 10 2.37 -4.91 -9.36
N PHE A 11 1.46 -5.09 -10.32
CA PHE A 11 1.39 -4.20 -11.48
C PHE A 11 0.49 -3.00 -11.23
N LEU A 12 -0.75 -3.23 -10.84
CA LEU A 12 -1.73 -2.14 -10.71
C LEU A 12 -1.42 -1.18 -9.56
N ARG A 13 -0.85 -1.65 -8.44
CA ARG A 13 -0.61 -0.81 -7.24
C ARG A 13 0.85 -0.44 -7.00
N LEU A 14 1.80 -1.11 -7.64
CA LEU A 14 3.22 -0.85 -7.44
C LEU A 14 3.93 -0.42 -8.74
N ILE A 15 4.12 -1.33 -9.70
CA ILE A 15 4.94 -1.07 -10.89
C ILE A 15 4.31 0.00 -11.81
N CYS A 16 3.03 -0.11 -12.17
CA CYS A 16 2.40 0.87 -13.06
C CYS A 16 2.33 2.27 -12.40
N PRO A 17 1.99 2.43 -11.11
CA PRO A 17 2.13 3.70 -10.40
C PRO A 17 3.56 4.25 -10.41
N ALA A 18 4.57 3.38 -10.23
CA ALA A 18 5.99 3.78 -10.29
C ALA A 18 6.43 4.23 -11.68
N ILE A 19 5.92 3.62 -12.75
CA ILE A 19 6.17 4.06 -14.13
C ILE A 19 5.50 5.42 -14.39
N LEU A 20 4.26 5.61 -13.92
CA LEU A 20 3.50 6.84 -14.14
C LEU A 20 4.04 8.02 -13.33
N ASN A 21 4.51 7.78 -12.11
CA ASN A 21 5.06 8.80 -11.23
C ASN A 21 6.40 8.35 -10.61
N PRO A 22 7.48 8.29 -11.41
CA PRO A 22 8.76 7.77 -10.97
C PRO A 22 9.41 8.59 -9.84
N ARG A 23 9.05 9.88 -9.72
CA ARG A 23 9.56 10.75 -8.65
C ARG A 23 9.04 10.33 -7.28
N MET A 24 7.76 9.96 -7.16
CA MET A 24 7.17 9.49 -5.89
C MET A 24 7.79 8.18 -5.39
N PHE A 25 8.39 7.41 -6.30
CA PHE A 25 9.11 6.18 -6.00
C PHE A 25 10.63 6.39 -5.94
N ASN A 26 11.10 7.65 -5.94
CA ASN A 26 12.51 8.03 -5.91
C ASN A 26 13.37 7.41 -7.03
N ILE A 27 12.79 7.13 -8.20
CA ILE A 27 13.50 6.58 -9.37
C ILE A 27 14.23 7.70 -10.13
N ILE A 28 13.64 8.90 -10.16
CA ILE A 28 14.21 10.10 -10.78
C ILE A 28 14.06 11.30 -9.85
N SER A 29 14.97 12.27 -9.97
CA SER A 29 14.95 13.50 -9.17
C SER A 29 14.03 14.58 -9.77
N ASP A 30 14.08 14.74 -11.10
CA ASP A 30 13.38 15.78 -11.83
C ASP A 30 12.08 15.27 -12.47
N SER A 31 11.13 16.18 -12.69
CA SER A 31 9.89 15.84 -13.38
C SER A 31 10.14 15.47 -14.85
N PRO A 32 9.50 14.41 -15.39
CA PRO A 32 9.62 14.09 -16.81
C PRO A 32 9.11 15.24 -17.69
N SER A 33 9.76 15.45 -18.84
CA SER A 33 9.22 16.36 -19.86
C SER A 33 7.85 15.88 -20.36
N PRO A 34 7.01 16.74 -20.97
CA PRO A 34 5.70 16.34 -21.48
C PRO A 34 5.75 15.12 -22.42
N THR A 35 6.78 15.06 -23.28
CA THR A 35 7.01 13.93 -24.18
C THR A 35 7.35 12.66 -23.40
N ALA A 36 8.26 12.74 -22.43
CA ALA A 36 8.64 11.60 -21.60
C ALA A 36 7.45 11.09 -20.76
N ALA A 37 6.67 11.99 -20.16
CA ALA A 37 5.47 11.65 -19.40
C ALA A 37 4.43 10.91 -20.25
N ARG A 38 4.23 11.35 -21.51
CA ARG A 38 3.36 10.66 -22.46
C ARG A 38 3.88 9.26 -22.77
N THR A 39 5.18 9.11 -23.02
CA THR A 39 5.80 7.79 -23.25
C THR A 39 5.63 6.86 -22.06
N LEU A 40 5.92 7.33 -20.84
CA LEU A 40 5.72 6.57 -19.61
C LEU A 40 4.26 6.12 -19.45
N THR A 41 3.30 6.97 -19.81
CA THR A 41 1.87 6.62 -19.80
C THR A 41 1.56 5.47 -20.76
N LEU A 42 2.08 5.52 -21.99
CA LEU A 42 1.86 4.45 -22.98
C LEU A 42 2.53 3.13 -22.56
N VAL A 43 3.72 3.22 -21.96
CA VAL A 43 4.43 2.06 -21.40
C VAL A 43 3.63 1.44 -20.25
N ALA A 44 3.22 2.24 -19.27
CA ALA A 44 2.43 1.79 -18.13
C ALA A 44 1.14 1.11 -18.59
N LYS A 45 0.46 1.68 -19.59
CA LYS A 45 -0.78 1.13 -20.16
C LYS A 45 -0.55 -0.22 -20.86
N SER A 46 0.52 -0.33 -21.62
CA SER A 46 0.91 -1.57 -22.31
C SER A 46 1.23 -2.69 -21.31
N VAL A 47 2.01 -2.37 -20.28
CA VAL A 47 2.35 -3.28 -19.18
C VAL A 47 1.10 -3.68 -18.40
N GLN A 48 0.21 -2.73 -18.11
CA GLN A 48 -1.04 -3.00 -17.39
C GLN A 48 -1.96 -3.95 -18.15
N ASN A 49 -2.11 -3.79 -19.47
CA ASN A 49 -2.91 -4.69 -20.29
C ASN A 49 -2.28 -6.09 -20.39
N LEU A 50 -0.95 -6.17 -20.51
CA LEU A 50 -0.24 -7.45 -20.43
C LEU A 50 -0.45 -8.13 -19.07
N ALA A 51 -0.34 -7.40 -17.96
CA ALA A 51 -0.55 -7.91 -16.60
C ALA A 51 -2.00 -8.35 -16.35
N ASN A 52 -2.96 -7.73 -17.03
CA ASN A 52 -4.37 -8.11 -17.04
C ASN A 52 -4.67 -9.26 -18.03
N LEU A 53 -3.69 -9.66 -18.85
CA LEU A 53 -3.80 -10.66 -19.91
C LEU A 53 -4.86 -10.33 -20.97
N VAL A 54 -5.12 -9.04 -21.19
CA VAL A 54 -6.10 -8.53 -22.15
C VAL A 54 -5.41 -7.72 -23.25
N GLU A 55 -6.03 -7.73 -24.43
CA GLU A 55 -5.58 -6.94 -25.58
C GLU A 55 -6.33 -5.60 -25.63
N PHE A 56 -5.76 -4.64 -26.34
CA PHE A 56 -6.48 -3.42 -26.69
C PHE A 56 -7.54 -3.75 -27.75
N GLY A 57 -8.76 -3.28 -27.52
CA GLY A 57 -9.86 -3.39 -28.47
C GLY A 57 -10.24 -2.04 -29.08
N ALA A 58 -11.37 -2.00 -29.80
CA ALA A 58 -11.83 -0.84 -30.57
C ALA A 58 -12.07 0.45 -29.77
N LYS A 59 -12.09 0.39 -28.43
CA LYS A 59 -12.13 1.58 -27.56
C LYS A 59 -10.81 2.36 -27.57
N GLU A 60 -9.71 1.72 -27.95
CA GLU A 60 -8.35 2.29 -27.92
C GLU A 60 -7.56 1.94 -29.19
N PRO A 61 -8.02 2.40 -30.37
CA PRO A 61 -7.46 1.97 -31.66
C PRO A 61 -5.98 2.33 -31.83
N TYR A 62 -5.53 3.43 -31.24
CA TYR A 62 -4.13 3.86 -31.28
C TYR A 62 -3.16 2.91 -30.55
N MET A 63 -3.66 2.01 -29.71
CA MET A 63 -2.85 1.01 -28.98
C MET A 63 -2.88 -0.38 -29.61
N GLU A 64 -3.68 -0.62 -30.66
CA GLU A 64 -3.81 -1.94 -31.28
C GLU A 64 -2.48 -2.49 -31.81
N GLY A 65 -1.56 -1.61 -32.22
CA GLY A 65 -0.19 -1.98 -32.62
C GLY A 65 0.63 -2.66 -31.51
N VAL A 66 0.20 -2.57 -30.24
CA VAL A 66 0.82 -3.23 -29.09
C VAL A 66 0.30 -4.65 -28.87
N ASN A 67 -0.83 -5.04 -29.48
CA ASN A 67 -1.42 -6.36 -29.30
C ASN A 67 -0.48 -7.53 -29.63
N PRO A 68 0.38 -7.48 -30.67
CA PRO A 68 1.39 -8.53 -30.91
C PRO A 68 2.37 -8.71 -29.74
N PHE A 69 2.80 -7.61 -29.10
CA PHE A 69 3.64 -7.65 -27.91
C PHE A 69 2.90 -8.32 -26.74
N ILE A 70 1.62 -7.97 -26.53
CA ILE A 70 0.83 -8.57 -25.46
C ILE A 70 0.69 -10.07 -25.70
N LYS A 71 0.23 -10.49 -26.89
CA LYS A 71 0.03 -11.89 -27.25
C LYS A 71 1.29 -12.74 -27.04
N SER A 72 2.43 -12.26 -27.55
CA SER A 72 3.70 -12.98 -27.45
C SER A 72 4.23 -13.10 -26.01
N ASN A 73 3.85 -12.20 -25.11
CA ASN A 73 4.36 -12.19 -23.73
C ASN A 73 3.35 -12.71 -22.68
N LYS A 74 2.10 -13.00 -23.04
CA LYS A 74 1.06 -13.50 -22.12
C LYS A 74 1.54 -14.68 -21.27
N HIS A 75 2.17 -15.68 -21.88
CA HIS A 75 2.64 -16.87 -21.16
C HIS A 75 3.77 -16.53 -20.16
N ARG A 76 4.73 -15.67 -20.56
CA ARG A 76 5.81 -15.20 -19.67
C ARG A 76 5.27 -14.45 -18.47
N MET A 77 4.25 -13.60 -18.67
CA MET A 77 3.58 -12.89 -17.59
C MET A 77 2.91 -13.85 -16.61
N ILE A 78 2.23 -14.90 -17.10
CA ILE A 78 1.61 -15.92 -16.24
C ILE A 78 2.66 -16.63 -15.39
N MET A 79 3.77 -17.06 -16.01
CA MET A 79 4.86 -17.74 -15.30
C MET A 79 5.48 -16.85 -14.23
N PHE A 80 5.78 -15.60 -14.57
CA PHE A 80 6.31 -14.61 -13.61
C PHE A 80 5.39 -14.44 -12.40
N LEU A 81 4.08 -14.29 -12.63
CA LEU A 81 3.11 -14.09 -11.55
C LEU A 81 2.93 -15.33 -10.66
N ASP A 82 3.08 -16.53 -11.22
CA ASP A 82 2.98 -17.77 -10.45
C ASP A 82 4.23 -17.99 -9.59
N GLU A 83 5.41 -17.76 -10.16
CA GLU A 83 6.69 -17.84 -9.46
C GLU A 83 6.79 -16.81 -8.33
N LEU A 84 6.35 -15.57 -8.58
CA LEU A 84 6.35 -14.51 -7.58
C LEU A 84 5.48 -14.82 -6.35
N GLY A 85 4.40 -15.58 -6.54
CA GLY A 85 3.52 -16.02 -5.46
C GLY A 85 3.96 -17.30 -4.77
N ASN A 86 5.03 -17.94 -5.24
CA ASN A 86 5.46 -19.25 -4.77
C ASN A 86 6.61 -19.16 -3.76
N ILE A 87 6.33 -18.57 -2.60
CA ILE A 87 7.27 -18.49 -1.47
C ILE A 87 6.77 -19.48 -0.40
N PRO A 88 7.37 -20.69 -0.29
CA PRO A 88 6.87 -21.76 0.57
C PRO A 88 7.12 -21.52 2.07
N GLU A 89 8.17 -20.76 2.42
CA GLU A 89 8.56 -20.46 3.79
C GLU A 89 8.74 -18.95 3.96
N LEU A 90 8.24 -18.42 5.08
CA LEU A 90 8.47 -17.02 5.44
C LEU A 90 9.96 -16.82 5.72
N PRO A 91 10.68 -15.96 4.96
CA PRO A 91 12.06 -15.69 5.27
C PRO A 91 12.16 -15.00 6.63
N ASP A 92 13.11 -15.43 7.46
CA ASP A 92 13.45 -14.75 8.71
C ASP A 92 13.87 -13.32 8.39
N THR A 93 12.96 -12.38 8.61
CA THR A 93 13.20 -10.97 8.31
C THR A 93 13.85 -10.36 9.55
N SER A 94 15.16 -10.58 9.73
CA SER A 94 15.94 -10.04 10.85
C SER A 94 16.53 -8.66 10.55
N GLU A 95 15.93 -7.89 9.66
CA GLU A 95 16.40 -6.52 9.41
C GLU A 95 15.93 -5.61 10.55
N PRO A 96 16.84 -4.96 11.30
CA PRO A 96 16.44 -4.01 12.33
C PRO A 96 15.71 -2.84 11.66
N SER A 97 14.42 -2.71 11.96
CA SER A 97 13.60 -1.61 11.47
C SER A 97 14.23 -0.28 11.88
N ARG A 98 14.61 0.55 10.91
CA ARG A 98 15.18 1.90 11.15
C ARG A 98 14.12 2.94 11.56
N THR A 99 12.88 2.50 11.79
CA THR A 99 11.76 3.38 12.09
C THR A 99 11.73 3.76 13.57
N ASP A 100 11.43 5.02 13.86
CA ASP A 100 11.17 5.48 15.22
C ASP A 100 9.80 4.96 15.70
N LEU A 101 9.81 3.75 16.25
CA LEU A 101 8.61 3.07 16.73
C LEU A 101 7.80 3.92 17.73
N SER A 102 8.47 4.75 18.53
CA SER A 102 7.80 5.59 19.53
C SER A 102 6.91 6.63 18.86
N ARG A 103 7.38 7.22 17.75
CA ARG A 103 6.62 8.20 16.96
C ARG A 103 5.42 7.56 16.28
N ASP A 104 5.60 6.38 15.69
CA ASP A 104 4.51 5.65 15.04
C ASP A 104 3.43 5.21 16.03
N LEU A 105 3.84 4.74 17.22
CA LEU A 105 2.93 4.39 18.30
C LEU A 105 2.19 5.61 18.85
N ALA A 106 2.84 6.78 18.91
CA ALA A 106 2.19 8.03 19.28
C ALA A 106 1.13 8.44 18.25
N ALA A 107 1.44 8.36 16.95
CA ALA A 107 0.47 8.64 15.88
C ALA A 107 -0.72 7.67 15.94
N LEU A 108 -0.49 6.38 16.22
CA LEU A 108 -1.55 5.40 16.42
C LEU A 108 -2.42 5.74 17.63
N HIS A 109 -1.80 6.16 18.74
CA HIS A 109 -2.53 6.61 19.93
C HIS A 109 -3.41 7.82 19.63
N GLU A 110 -2.91 8.82 18.89
CA GLU A 110 -3.70 9.98 18.47
C GLU A 110 -4.95 9.58 17.66
N ILE A 111 -4.82 8.61 16.74
CA ILE A 111 -5.97 8.05 16.01
C ILE A 111 -6.96 7.38 16.97
N CYS A 112 -6.48 6.60 17.94
CA CYS A 112 -7.34 5.98 18.93
C CYS A 112 -8.07 7.00 19.81
N VAL A 113 -7.42 8.11 20.17
CA VAL A 113 -8.05 9.21 20.92
C VAL A 113 -9.13 9.88 20.07
N ALA A 114 -8.80 10.23 18.82
CA ALA A 114 -9.70 10.90 17.89
C ALA A 114 -10.98 10.10 17.63
N HIS A 115 -10.90 8.77 17.61
CA HIS A 115 -12.02 7.86 17.39
C HIS A 115 -12.46 7.09 18.64
N SER A 116 -12.18 7.63 19.84
CA SER A 116 -12.44 6.92 21.11
C SER A 116 -13.92 6.61 21.36
N ASP A 117 -14.84 7.47 20.91
CA ASP A 117 -16.29 7.25 21.03
C ASP A 117 -16.78 6.10 20.12
N GLU A 118 -16.26 6.02 18.90
CA GLU A 118 -16.55 4.92 17.97
C GLU A 118 -15.98 3.61 18.50
N LEU A 119 -14.72 3.62 18.96
CA LEU A 119 -14.08 2.47 19.60
C LEU A 119 -14.84 2.01 20.85
N ARG A 120 -15.40 2.94 21.64
CA ARG A 120 -16.23 2.64 22.81
C ARG A 120 -17.53 1.96 22.41
N THR A 121 -18.18 2.45 21.36
CA THR A 121 -19.39 1.83 20.79
C THR A 121 -19.11 0.40 20.35
N LEU A 122 -18.04 0.17 19.58
CA LEU A 122 -17.61 -1.16 19.15
C LEU A 122 -17.23 -2.07 20.33
N SER A 123 -16.65 -1.52 21.40
CA SER A 123 -16.29 -2.31 22.59
C SER A 123 -17.51 -2.84 23.37
N ASN A 124 -18.68 -2.25 23.17
CA ASN A 124 -19.92 -2.68 23.81
C ASN A 124 -20.58 -3.84 23.06
N GLU A 125 -20.22 -4.06 21.79
CA GLU A 125 -20.68 -5.22 21.03
C GLU A 125 -20.12 -6.52 21.60
N ARG A 126 -20.94 -7.58 21.63
CA ARG A 126 -20.50 -8.90 22.09
C ARG A 126 -19.75 -9.59 20.95
N GLY A 127 -18.51 -10.00 21.23
CA GLY A 127 -17.70 -10.74 20.27
C GLY A 127 -16.28 -10.96 20.78
N ALA A 128 -15.48 -11.68 20.00
CA ALA A 128 -14.09 -12.00 20.35
C ALA A 128 -13.22 -10.75 20.60
N MET A 129 -13.55 -9.63 19.95
CA MET A 129 -12.80 -8.38 20.04
C MET A 129 -13.13 -7.50 21.25
N GLN A 130 -14.24 -7.78 21.97
CA GLN A 130 -14.71 -6.91 23.06
C GLN A 130 -13.64 -6.64 24.11
N HIS A 131 -12.99 -7.70 24.60
CA HIS A 131 -11.99 -7.58 25.64
C HIS A 131 -10.74 -6.80 25.16
N VAL A 132 -10.36 -6.98 23.90
CA VAL A 132 -9.23 -6.27 23.28
C VAL A 132 -9.54 -4.79 23.15
N LEU A 133 -10.73 -4.43 22.67
CA LEU A 133 -11.16 -3.03 22.51
C LEU A 133 -11.30 -2.31 23.86
N LYS A 134 -11.84 -2.98 24.89
CA LYS A 134 -11.88 -2.41 26.24
C LYS A 134 -10.49 -2.15 26.80
N LYS A 135 -9.54 -3.06 26.58
CA LYS A 135 -8.14 -2.86 26.96
C LYS A 135 -7.50 -1.71 26.18
N LEU A 136 -7.74 -1.62 24.87
CA LEU A 136 -7.24 -0.54 24.02
C LEU A 136 -7.70 0.82 24.55
N LEU A 137 -9.01 0.99 24.81
CA LEU A 137 -9.58 2.23 25.37
C LEU A 137 -8.96 2.60 26.71
N ALA A 138 -8.80 1.62 27.63
CA ALA A 138 -8.17 1.86 28.92
C ALA A 138 -6.71 2.34 28.78
N ILE A 139 -5.95 1.75 27.84
CA ILE A 139 -4.57 2.17 27.55
C ILE A 139 -4.57 3.57 26.94
N THR A 140 -5.46 3.85 25.98
CA THR A 140 -5.60 5.17 25.34
C THR A 140 -5.87 6.27 26.36
N GLU A 141 -6.80 6.05 27.30
CA GLU A 141 -7.12 6.99 28.39
C GLU A 141 -5.94 7.18 29.34
N LEU A 142 -5.27 6.09 29.74
CA LEU A 142 -4.10 6.15 30.62
C LEU A 142 -2.95 6.96 29.99
N LEU A 143 -2.67 6.73 28.71
CA LEU A 143 -1.63 7.46 27.97
C LEU A 143 -1.99 8.93 27.82
N GLN A 144 -3.27 9.26 27.57
CA GLN A 144 -3.75 10.64 27.50
C GLN A 144 -3.59 11.36 28.84
N GLN A 145 -3.92 10.70 29.95
CA GLN A 145 -3.74 11.25 31.29
C GLN A 145 -2.27 11.54 31.59
N LYS A 146 -1.37 10.60 31.27
CA LYS A 146 0.07 10.81 31.43
C LYS A 146 0.58 11.98 30.59
N GLN A 147 0.18 12.06 29.33
CA GLN A 147 0.55 13.17 28.44
C GLN A 147 0.13 14.52 29.03
N ASN A 148 -1.10 14.64 29.51
CA ASN A 148 -1.60 15.86 30.13
C ASN A 148 -0.83 16.23 31.41
N GLN A 149 -0.47 15.23 32.24
CA GLN A 149 0.35 15.44 33.43
C GLN A 149 1.74 16.01 33.07
N TYR A 150 2.41 15.44 32.08
CA TYR A 150 3.71 15.94 31.63
C TYR A 150 3.64 17.37 31.08
N SER A 151 2.61 17.69 30.29
CA SER A 151 2.39 19.03 29.75
C SER A 151 2.16 20.08 30.85
N VAL A 152 1.39 19.73 31.88
CA VAL A 152 1.14 20.62 33.02
C VAL A 152 2.40 20.81 33.85
N SER A 153 3.17 19.75 34.12
CA SER A 153 4.43 19.87 34.87
C SER A 153 5.50 20.69 34.15
N ASN A 154 5.55 20.66 32.81
CA ASN A 154 6.48 21.48 32.04
C ASN A 154 6.08 22.97 31.95
N ASN A 155 4.78 23.30 32.05
CA ASN A 155 4.30 24.69 32.05
C ASN A 155 4.49 25.42 33.39
N ILE A 156 4.78 24.69 34.47
CA ILE A 156 4.97 25.23 35.82
C ILE A 156 6.46 25.56 36.09
N ARG A 157 7.34 25.24 35.14
CA ARG A 157 8.79 25.43 35.25
C ARG A 157 9.27 26.54 34.33
#